data_AF-A0AA41E960-F1
#
_entry.id   AF-A0AA41E960-F1
#
_cell.length_a   1.000
_cell.length_b   1.000
_cell.length_c   1.000
_cell.angle_alpha   90.00
_cell.angle_beta   90.00
_cell.angle_gamma   90.00
#
_symmetry.space_group_name_H-M   'P 1'
#
loop_
_entity.id
_entity.type
_entity.pdbx_description
1 polymer ?
#
loop_
_entity_poly.entity_id
_entity_poly.type
_entity_poly.pdbx_seq_one_letter_code
_entity_poly.pdbx_strand_id
1 'polypeptide(L)'
;MPNASARSCSAASGTNPEQLLAAGWSACFTGATGLAAQRLKVARPSDTHVDAEIDLAMADGAYFLQARPNVSVPGVDADVAQALVDAAHQTCPHSTATRGNIDVVVTVIRRASRATPPADRRHAVIRPIG
;
A
#
# COMPACT_ATOMS: atom_id res chain seq x y z
N MET A 1 10.83 21.74 -7.57
CA MET A 1 10.99 20.89 -8.77
C MET A 1 9.84 19.89 -8.75
N PRO A 2 8.87 19.92 -9.68
CA PRO A 2 7.82 18.92 -9.70
C PRO A 2 8.42 17.57 -10.16
N ASN A 3 8.35 16.57 -9.28
CA ASN A 3 8.77 15.20 -9.53
C ASN A 3 7.94 14.63 -10.70
N ALA A 4 8.60 14.30 -11.80
CA ALA A 4 7.97 13.66 -12.94
C ALA A 4 7.64 12.21 -12.57
N SER A 5 6.38 11.98 -12.19
CA SER A 5 5.82 10.63 -12.11
C SER A 5 6.03 9.93 -13.44
N ALA A 6 6.95 8.96 -13.45
CA ALA A 6 7.36 8.22 -14.63
C ALA A 6 6.17 7.41 -15.16
N ARG A 7 5.50 7.92 -16.20
CA ARG A 7 4.52 7.13 -16.95
C ARG A 7 5.28 6.15 -17.84
N SER A 8 5.02 4.86 -17.61
CA SER A 8 5.58 3.71 -18.32
C SER A 8 5.63 3.89 -19.85
N CYS A 9 6.73 3.43 -20.45
CA CYS A 9 6.89 3.30 -21.88
C CYS A 9 6.04 2.11 -22.40
N SER A 10 5.11 2.40 -23.31
CA SER A 10 4.09 1.55 -23.94
C SER A 10 2.76 1.38 -23.19
N ALA A 11 1.68 1.74 -23.89
CA ALA A 11 0.28 1.51 -23.51
C ALA A 11 -0.14 0.04 -23.73
N ALA A 12 0.73 -0.91 -23.43
CA ALA A 12 0.45 -2.33 -23.58
C ALA A 12 -0.27 -2.86 -22.33
N SER A 13 -1.22 -3.79 -22.52
CA SER A 13 -2.03 -4.43 -21.46
C SER A 13 -1.24 -5.32 -20.48
N GLY A 14 0.09 -5.24 -20.50
CA GLY A 14 1.00 -6.02 -19.65
C GLY A 14 1.38 -5.27 -18.37
N THR A 15 1.82 -6.02 -17.37
CA THR A 15 2.46 -5.43 -16.19
C THR A 15 3.93 -5.10 -16.45
N ASN A 16 4.58 -4.38 -15.54
CA ASN A 16 6.02 -4.09 -15.58
C ASN A 16 6.68 -4.43 -14.24
N PRO A 17 8.02 -4.51 -14.18
CA PRO A 17 8.74 -4.86 -12.95
C PRO A 17 8.41 -3.93 -11.76
N GLU A 18 8.23 -2.63 -12.02
CA GLU A 18 7.92 -1.63 -10.99
C GLU A 18 6.53 -1.90 -10.38
N GLN A 19 5.54 -2.24 -11.20
CA GLN A 19 4.20 -2.62 -10.75
C GLN A 19 4.21 -3.94 -9.96
N LEU A 20 4.99 -4.93 -10.39
CA LEU A 20 5.14 -6.18 -9.66
C LEU A 20 5.77 -5.95 -8.29
N LEU A 21 6.81 -5.10 -8.23
CA LEU A 21 7.44 -4.72 -6.98
C LEU A 21 6.49 -3.91 -6.09
N ALA A 22 5.75 -2.95 -6.66
CA ALA A 22 4.75 -2.17 -5.95
C ALA A 22 3.67 -3.06 -5.31
N ALA A 23 3.14 -4.03 -6.05
CA ALA A 23 2.15 -4.97 -5.57
C ALA A 23 2.71 -5.86 -4.44
N GLY A 24 3.91 -6.42 -4.64
CA GLY A 24 4.59 -7.24 -3.65
C GLY A 24 4.89 -6.48 -2.36
N TRP A 25 5.40 -5.26 -2.49
CA TRP A 25 5.72 -4.39 -1.36
C TRP A 25 4.45 -4.01 -0.59
N SER A 26 3.37 -3.60 -1.30
CA SER A 26 2.08 -3.25 -0.68
C SER A 26 1.50 -4.40 0.14
N ALA A 27 1.46 -5.60 -0.43
CA ALA A 27 0.96 -6.79 0.25
C ALA A 27 1.83 -7.16 1.47
N CYS A 28 3.15 -7.13 1.28
CA CYS A 28 4.12 -7.41 2.32
C CYS A 28 4.03 -6.41 3.49
N PHE A 29 3.88 -5.12 3.19
CA PHE A 29 3.75 -4.07 4.19
C PHE A 29 2.42 -4.17 4.93
N THR A 30 1.34 -4.52 4.24
CA THR A 30 0.03 -4.81 4.86
C THR A 30 0.15 -5.91 5.93
N GLY A 31 0.86 -7.00 5.61
CA GLY A 31 1.16 -8.06 6.58
C GLY A 31 2.00 -7.57 7.76
N ALA A 32 3.03 -6.76 7.50
CA ALA A 32 3.87 -6.16 8.54
C ALA A 32 3.09 -5.21 9.47
N THR A 33 2.17 -4.40 8.92
CA THR A 33 1.25 -3.56 9.71
C THR A 33 0.32 -4.40 10.57
N GLY A 34 -0.15 -5.54 10.06
CA GLY A 34 -0.91 -6.52 10.86
C GLY A 34 -0.13 -7.07 12.04
N LEU A 35 1.14 -7.44 11.82
CA LEU A 35 2.04 -7.90 12.87
C LEU A 35 2.35 -6.79 13.90
N ALA A 36 2.60 -5.56 13.44
CA ALA A 36 2.81 -4.40 14.30
C ALA A 36 1.57 -4.13 15.18
N ALA A 37 0.37 -4.20 14.61
CA ALA A 37 -0.88 -4.01 15.35
C ALA A 37 -1.05 -5.04 16.47
N GLN A 38 -0.72 -6.31 16.23
CA GLN A 38 -0.73 -7.34 17.27
C GLN A 38 0.25 -7.02 18.40
N ARG A 39 1.48 -6.61 18.06
CA ARG A 39 2.53 -6.28 19.04
C ARG A 39 2.17 -5.06 19.90
N LEU A 40 1.61 -4.03 19.28
CA LEU A 40 1.20 -2.79 19.94
C LEU A 40 -0.21 -2.88 20.56
N LYS A 41 -0.90 -4.02 20.40
CA LYS A 41 -2.26 -4.26 20.89
C LYS A 41 -3.27 -3.22 20.37
N VAL A 42 -3.11 -2.81 19.12
CA VAL A 42 -4.02 -1.89 18.43
C VAL A 42 -4.99 -2.69 17.56
N ALA A 43 -6.27 -2.36 17.63
CA ALA A 43 -7.25 -2.92 16.71
C ALA A 43 -6.97 -2.37 15.30
N ARG A 44 -6.58 -3.24 14.36
CA ARG A 44 -6.35 -2.84 12.97
C ARG A 44 -7.67 -2.89 12.19
N PRO A 45 -8.12 -1.77 11.59
CA PRO A 45 -9.28 -1.72 10.71
C PRO A 45 -9.13 -2.69 9.52
N SER A 46 -10.22 -3.33 9.11
CA SER A 46 -10.23 -4.25 7.97
C SER A 46 -9.98 -3.55 6.64
N ASP A 47 -10.27 -2.25 6.55
CA ASP A 47 -10.05 -1.38 5.40
C ASP A 47 -8.67 -0.68 5.42
N THR A 48 -7.77 -1.09 6.32
CA THR A 48 -6.36 -0.70 6.26
C THR A 48 -5.74 -1.11 4.93
N HIS A 49 -5.10 -0.15 4.26
CA HIS A 49 -4.60 -0.30 2.90
C HIS A 49 -3.18 0.26 2.76
N VAL A 50 -2.39 -0.31 1.85
CA VAL A 50 -1.07 0.20 1.46
C VAL A 50 -1.05 0.37 -0.05
N ASP A 51 -0.80 1.59 -0.52
CA ASP A 51 -0.53 1.94 -1.91
C ASP A 51 0.98 2.23 -2.05
N ALA A 52 1.77 1.23 -2.45
CA ALA A 52 3.18 1.47 -2.77
C ALA A 52 3.35 1.96 -4.20
N GLU A 53 4.07 3.06 -4.37
CA GLU A 53 4.55 3.53 -5.65
C GLU A 53 6.03 3.19 -5.79
N ILE A 54 6.42 2.72 -6.98
CA ILE A 54 7.81 2.42 -7.32
C ILE A 54 8.14 3.23 -8.57
N ASP A 55 9.16 4.07 -8.46
CA ASP A 55 9.70 4.81 -9.60
C ASP A 55 10.98 4.15 -10.08
N LEU A 56 11.11 4.07 -11.41
CA LEU A 56 12.39 3.87 -12.08
C LEU A 56 12.93 5.24 -12.49
N ALA A 57 14.02 5.66 -11.86
CA ALA A 57 14.69 6.94 -12.12
C ALA A 57 16.07 6.71 -12.76
N MET A 58 16.60 7.76 -13.39
CA MET A 58 17.95 7.77 -13.97
C MET A 58 18.71 9.01 -13.50
N ALA A 59 19.95 8.82 -13.05
CA ALA A 59 20.90 9.88 -12.73
C ALA A 59 22.32 9.42 -13.09
N ASP A 60 23.14 10.32 -13.61
CA ASP A 60 24.55 10.06 -13.96
C ASP A 60 24.77 8.81 -14.83
N GLY A 61 23.81 8.51 -15.72
CA GLY A 61 23.86 7.36 -16.62
C GLY A 61 23.52 6.01 -15.97
N ALA A 62 23.12 5.99 -14.70
CA ALA A 62 22.67 4.79 -13.99
C ALA A 62 21.17 4.85 -13.68
N TYR A 63 20.53 3.68 -13.68
CA TYR A 63 19.15 3.53 -13.22
C TYR A 63 19.11 3.18 -11.74
N PHE A 64 18.12 3.70 -11.03
CA PHE A 64 17.85 3.35 -9.63
C PHE A 64 16.35 3.37 -9.36
N LEU A 65 15.95 2.68 -8.30
CA LEU A 65 14.58 2.67 -7.83
C LEU A 65 14.39 3.67 -6.70
N GLN A 66 13.17 4.17 -6.54
CA GLN A 66 12.70 4.86 -5.34
C GLN A 66 11.30 4.34 -5.00
N ALA A 67 10.98 4.29 -3.71
CA ALA A 67 9.71 3.76 -3.24
C ALA A 67 8.95 4.75 -2.36
N ARG A 68 7.62 4.81 -2.53
CA ARG A 68 6.72 5.55 -1.65
C ARG A 68 5.54 4.68 -1.20
N PRO A 69 5.68 3.93 -0.10
CA PRO A 69 4.56 3.25 0.53
C PRO A 69 3.64 4.24 1.24
N ASN A 70 2.41 4.42 0.73
CA ASN A 70 1.38 5.23 1.35
C ASN A 70 0.41 4.34 2.13
N VAL A 71 0.28 4.55 3.44
CA VAL A 71 -0.46 3.66 4.33
C VAL A 71 -1.67 4.38 4.89
N SER A 72 -2.85 3.80 4.71
CA SER A 72 -4.11 4.29 5.29
C SER A 72 -4.54 3.34 6.40
N VAL A 73 -4.76 3.87 7.61
CA VAL A 73 -5.26 3.12 8.78
C VAL A 73 -6.49 3.83 9.36
N PRO A 74 -7.69 3.65 8.76
CA PRO A 74 -8.87 4.46 9.08
C PRO A 74 -9.38 4.29 10.52
N GLY A 75 -9.75 5.39 11.19
CA GLY A 75 -10.29 5.31 12.55
C GLY A 75 -9.26 4.98 13.63
N VAL A 76 -7.97 4.92 13.28
CA VAL A 76 -6.86 4.92 14.24
C VAL A 76 -6.33 6.34 14.37
N ASP A 77 -6.00 6.74 15.59
CA ASP A 77 -5.39 8.04 15.87
C ASP A 77 -4.08 8.22 15.07
N ALA A 78 -3.77 9.46 14.67
CA ALA A 78 -2.64 9.74 13.79
C ALA A 78 -1.30 9.28 14.39
N ASP A 79 -1.07 9.49 15.68
CA ASP A 79 0.19 9.13 16.34
C ASP A 79 0.31 7.60 16.45
N VAL A 80 -0.80 6.93 16.74
CA VAL A 80 -0.86 5.46 16.78
C VAL A 80 -0.66 4.85 15.40
N ALA A 81 -1.27 5.44 14.37
CA ALA A 81 -1.09 5.02 12.98
C ALA A 81 0.37 5.18 12.54
N GLN A 82 1.02 6.29 12.92
CA GLN A 82 2.44 6.50 12.65
C GLN A 82 3.30 5.43 13.33
N ALA A 83 3.08 5.16 14.63
CA ALA A 83 3.82 4.13 15.36
C ALA A 83 3.65 2.73 14.73
N LEU A 84 2.45 2.39 14.25
CA LEU A 84 2.20 1.14 13.52
C LEU A 84 3.00 1.05 12.24
N VAL A 85 3.01 2.14 11.46
CA VAL A 85 3.68 2.21 10.16
C VAL A 85 5.20 2.18 10.33
N ASP A 86 5.74 2.87 11.33
CA ASP A 86 7.16 2.84 11.66
C ASP A 86 7.60 1.42 12.03
N ALA A 87 6.84 0.74 12.90
CA ALA A 87 7.11 -0.64 13.29
C ALA A 87 6.98 -1.63 12.10
N ALA A 88 6.01 -1.41 11.22
CA ALA A 88 5.86 -2.19 9.99
C ALA A 88 7.07 -2.00 9.06
N HIS A 89 7.56 -0.77 8.89
CA HIS A 89 8.72 -0.47 8.06
C HIS A 89 10.02 -1.12 8.60
N GLN A 90 10.12 -1.32 9.92
CA GLN A 90 11.24 -2.06 10.53
C GLN A 90 11.22 -3.56 10.25
N THR A 91 10.07 -4.13 9.88
CA THR A 91 9.89 -5.59 9.82
C THR A 91 9.48 -6.12 8.46
N CYS A 92 8.94 -5.28 7.59
CA CYS A 92 8.56 -5.63 6.22
C CYS A 92 9.80 -6.09 5.41
N PRO A 93 9.84 -7.34 4.91
CA PRO A 93 10.96 -7.85 4.09
C PRO A 93 11.42 -6.95 2.95
N HIS A 94 10.49 -6.31 2.22
CA HIS A 94 10.87 -5.39 1.15
C HIS A 94 11.55 -4.13 1.69
N SER A 95 11.11 -3.63 2.86
CA SER A 95 11.72 -2.47 3.51
C SER A 95 13.09 -2.78 4.11
N THR A 96 13.28 -3.99 4.66
CA THR A 96 14.58 -4.40 5.21
C THR A 96 15.59 -4.71 4.11
N ALA A 97 15.16 -5.36 3.03
CA ALA A 97 16.04 -5.70 1.90
C ALA A 97 16.57 -4.47 1.13
N THR A 98 15.81 -3.37 1.11
CA THR A 98 16.14 -2.15 0.35
C THR A 98 16.81 -1.07 1.19
N ARG A 99 16.95 -1.29 2.50
CA ARG A 99 17.45 -0.30 3.45
C ARG A 99 18.86 0.14 3.10
N GLY A 100 19.03 1.46 2.95
CA GLY A 100 20.32 2.08 2.62
C GLY A 100 20.72 1.94 1.15
N ASN A 101 19.93 1.22 0.32
CA ASN A 101 20.21 1.03 -1.10
C ASN A 101 19.40 1.96 -2.00
N ILE A 102 18.16 2.28 -1.60
CA ILE A 102 17.28 3.19 -2.33
C ILE A 102 16.59 4.16 -1.37
N ASP A 103 16.07 5.25 -1.91
CA ASP A 103 15.21 6.16 -1.17
C ASP A 103 13.82 5.53 -0.96
N VAL A 104 13.36 5.52 0.29
CA VAL A 104 12.06 4.97 0.68
C VAL A 104 11.37 5.96 1.61
N VAL A 105 10.27 6.54 1.15
CA VAL A 105 9.47 7.48 1.94
C VAL A 105 8.12 6.85 2.27
N VAL A 106 7.96 6.44 3.53
CA VAL A 106 6.70 5.86 4.01
C VAL A 106 5.84 6.97 4.61
N THR A 107 4.59 7.07 4.17
CA THR A 107 3.67 8.13 4.59
C THR A 107 2.36 7.57 5.12
N VAL A 108 1.90 8.03 6.28
CA VAL A 108 0.52 7.80 6.73
C VAL A 108 -0.39 8.77 6.01
N ILE A 109 -1.38 8.26 5.28
CA ILE A 109 -2.34 9.05 4.52
C ILE A 109 -3.75 8.91 5.07
N ARG A 110 -4.57 9.95 4.89
CA ARG A 110 -6.03 9.83 5.04
C ARG A 110 -6.64 9.52 3.68
N ARG A 111 -7.12 8.30 3.50
CA ARG A 111 -7.93 7.96 2.33
C ARG A 111 -9.38 8.34 2.61
N ALA A 112 -10.02 9.06 1.69
CA ALA A 112 -11.47 9.20 1.73
C ALA A 112 -12.10 7.80 1.61
N SER A 113 -13.07 7.48 2.46
CA SER A 113 -13.73 6.18 2.46
C SER A 113 -14.24 5.88 1.04
N ARG A 114 -13.74 4.81 0.42
CA ARG A 114 -14.33 4.32 -0.83
C ARG A 114 -15.72 3.82 -0.46
N ALA A 115 -16.77 4.53 -0.87
CA ALA A 115 -18.15 4.11 -0.63
C ALA A 115 -18.30 2.67 -1.11
N THR A 116 -18.76 1.79 -0.22
CA THR A 116 -19.15 0.43 -0.58
C THR A 116 -20.20 0.51 -1.68
N PRO A 117 -19.97 -0.06 -2.88
CA PRO A 117 -21.02 -0.16 -3.89
C PRO A 117 -22.22 -0.87 -3.23
N PRO A 118 -23.46 -0.38 -3.38
CA PRO A 118 -24.62 -1.04 -2.79
C PRO A 118 -24.62 -2.50 -3.23
N ALA A 119 -24.72 -3.42 -2.25
CA ALA A 119 -24.80 -4.84 -2.52
C ALA A 119 -25.93 -5.09 -3.53
N ASP A 120 -25.58 -5.63 -4.70
CA ASP A 120 -26.52 -5.98 -5.75
C ASP A 120 -27.53 -6.98 -5.17
N ARG A 121 -28.78 -6.54 -4.96
CA ARG A 121 -29.90 -7.38 -4.48
C ARG A 121 -30.39 -8.29 -5.61
N ARG A 122 -29.52 -9.15 -6.13
CA ARG A 122 -29.84 -10.18 -7.13
C ARG A 122 -29.86 -11.60 -6.60
N HIS A 123 -30.12 -11.77 -5.30
CA HIS A 123 -30.60 -13.04 -4.76
C HIS A 123 -31.92 -12.81 -4.04
N ALA A 124 -32.96 -12.57 -4.85
CA ALA A 124 -34.34 -12.72 -4.42
C ALA A 124 -34.56 -14.20 -4.04
N VAL A 125 -34.82 -14.43 -2.76
CA VAL A 125 -35.31 -15.72 -2.25
C VAL A 125 -36.64 -16.01 -2.96
N ILE A 126 -36.66 -17.07 -3.76
CA ILE A 126 -37.91 -17.65 -4.27
C ILE A 126 -38.68 -18.17 -3.05
N ARG A 127 -39.77 -17.48 -2.68
CA ARG A 127 -40.74 -18.02 -1.72
C ARG A 127 -41.63 -19.02 -2.46
N PRO A 128 -41.89 -20.22 -1.93
CA PRO A 128 -42.82 -21.16 -2.54
C PRO A 128 -44.24 -20.61 -2.44
N ILE A 129 -44.99 -20.75 -3.54
CA ILE A 129 -46.40 -20.38 -3.66
C ILE A 129 -47.19 -21.50 -2.98
N GLY A 130 -47.96 -21.14 -1.95
CA GLY A 130 -49.11 -21.91 -1.48
C GLY A 130 -50.37 -21.40 -2.16
#